data_AF-A0A1M4W372-F1
#
_entry.id   AF-A0A1M4W372-F1
#
_cell.length_a   1.000
_cell.length_b   1.000
_cell.length_c   1.000
_cell.angle_alpha   90.00
_cell.angle_beta   90.00
_cell.angle_gamma   90.00
#
_symmetry.space_group_name_H-M   'P 1'
#
loop_
_entity.id
_entity.type
_entity.pdbx_description
1 polymer ?
#
loop_
_entity_poly.entity_id
_entity_poly.type
_entity_poly.pdbx_seq_one_letter_code
_entity_poly.pdbx_strand_id
1 'polypeptide(L)'
;MRLRLLAVLVAMAPLFAKADVLIGSWNIRHLGWNNGKDFALVAHVANHTDLLAVQELMNPAALRRLELSLEKASGESWSSMASHELGRSSY
;
A
#
# COMPACT_ATOMS: atom_id res chain seq x y z
N MET A 1 -26.58 -26.57 -27.91
CA MET A 1 -25.46 -25.81 -28.52
C MET A 1 -25.18 -24.48 -27.82
N ARG A 2 -26.20 -23.64 -27.59
CA ARG A 2 -26.06 -22.32 -26.92
C ARG A 2 -25.44 -22.37 -25.51
N LEU A 3 -25.82 -23.34 -24.68
CA LEU A 3 -25.28 -23.49 -23.32
C LEU A 3 -23.78 -23.86 -23.30
N ARG A 4 -23.34 -24.66 -24.28
CA ARG A 4 -21.93 -25.07 -24.42
C ARG A 4 -21.06 -23.90 -24.88
N LEU A 5 -21.57 -23.06 -25.78
CA LEU A 5 -20.93 -21.81 -26.20
C LEU A 5 -20.77 -20.82 -25.03
N LEU A 6 -21.82 -20.67 -24.20
CA LEU A 6 -21.76 -19.80 -23.03
C LEU A 6 -20.72 -20.26 -22.01
N ALA A 7 -20.63 -21.58 -21.77
CA ALA A 7 -19.63 -22.16 -20.87
C ALA A 7 -18.19 -21.92 -21.35
N VAL A 8 -17.94 -22.03 -22.66
CA VAL A 8 -16.63 -21.75 -23.26
C VAL A 8 -16.27 -20.26 -23.13
N LEU A 9 -17.24 -19.36 -23.35
CA LEU A 9 -17.05 -17.91 -23.18
C LEU A 9 -16.71 -17.54 -21.73
N VAL A 10 -17.42 -18.11 -20.74
CA VAL A 10 -17.13 -17.89 -19.31
C VAL A 10 -15.76 -18.46 -18.93
N ALA A 11 -15.37 -19.62 -19.48
CA ALA A 11 -14.06 -20.22 -19.23
C ALA A 11 -12.88 -19.41 -19.81
N MET A 12 -13.12 -18.59 -20.85
CA MET A 12 -12.09 -17.73 -21.45
C MET A 12 -11.95 -16.36 -20.76
N ALA A 13 -12.88 -15.97 -19.89
CA ALA A 13 -12.85 -14.69 -19.17
C ALA A 13 -11.53 -14.41 -18.40
N PRO A 14 -10.86 -15.39 -17.75
CA PRO A 14 -9.62 -15.15 -17.01
C PRO A 14 -8.44 -14.72 -17.90
N LEU A 15 -8.46 -15.02 -19.20
CA LEU A 15 -7.38 -14.64 -20.12
C LEU A 15 -7.28 -13.13 -20.34
N PHE A 16 -8.33 -12.39 -19.98
CA PHE A 16 -8.37 -10.93 -20.07
C PHE A 16 -8.15 -10.25 -18.71
N ALA A 17 -8.02 -11.02 -17.62
CA ALA A 17 -7.73 -10.46 -16.31
C ALA A 17 -6.25 -10.09 -16.24
N LYS A 18 -5.96 -8.78 -16.29
CA LYS A 18 -4.64 -8.23 -15.98
C LYS A 18 -4.59 -7.88 -14.49
N ALA A 19 -3.88 -8.70 -13.73
CA ALA A 19 -3.53 -8.40 -12.35
C ALA A 19 -2.07 -7.94 -12.33
N ASP A 20 -1.83 -6.73 -12.81
CA ASP A 20 -0.53 -6.09 -12.62
C ASP A 20 -0.41 -5.68 -11.15
N VAL A 21 0.71 -6.00 -10.50
CA VAL A 21 0.98 -5.63 -9.11
C VAL A 21 2.03 -4.53 -9.09
N LEU A 22 1.70 -3.42 -8.45
CA LEU A 22 2.55 -2.25 -8.29
C LEU A 22 3.28 -2.32 -6.94
N ILE A 23 4.58 -2.60 -7.01
CA ILE A 23 5.45 -2.65 -5.82
C ILE A 23 6.32 -1.39 -5.80
N GLY A 24 6.24 -0.64 -4.71
CA GLY A 24 7.02 0.58 -4.50
C GLY A 24 7.99 0.48 -3.33
N SER A 25 8.99 1.35 -3.33
CA SER A 25 9.74 1.70 -2.13
C SER A 25 9.88 3.20 -2.03
N TRP A 26 9.69 3.74 -0.82
CA TRP A 26 9.71 5.17 -0.59
C TRP A 26 10.31 5.50 0.77
N ASN A 27 11.36 6.33 0.74
CA ASN A 27 11.82 7.06 1.91
C ASN A 27 10.93 8.28 2.13
N ILE A 28 10.07 8.23 3.14
CA ILE A 28 9.07 9.27 3.45
C ILE A 28 9.68 10.43 4.25
N ARG A 29 11.00 10.39 4.49
CA ARG A 29 11.81 11.30 5.29
C ARG A 29 11.24 11.56 6.69
N HIS A 30 11.92 11.02 7.68
CA HIS A 30 11.58 11.18 9.10
C HIS A 30 10.09 10.89 9.39
N LEU A 31 9.54 9.79 8.88
CA LEU A 31 8.13 9.44 9.06
C LEU A 31 7.85 9.17 10.54
N GLY A 32 7.05 10.01 11.17
CA GLY A 32 6.66 9.87 12.58
C GLY A 32 7.26 10.88 13.54
N TRP A 33 8.18 11.73 13.08
CA TRP A 33 8.52 12.95 13.82
C TRP A 33 7.40 13.98 13.75
N ASN A 34 7.40 14.93 14.70
CA ASN A 34 6.53 16.09 14.65
C ASN A 34 7.06 17.13 13.64
N ASN A 35 6.95 16.83 12.35
CA ASN A 35 7.46 17.65 11.24
C ASN A 35 6.34 18.21 10.34
N GLY A 36 5.10 18.24 10.84
CA GLY A 36 3.96 18.78 10.09
C GLY A 36 3.55 17.98 8.85
N LYS A 37 4.02 16.73 8.70
CA LYS A 37 3.68 15.89 7.55
C LYS A 37 2.18 15.59 7.49
N ASP A 38 1.58 15.88 6.35
CA ASP A 38 0.17 15.59 6.08
C ASP A 38 0.02 14.14 5.60
N PHE A 39 -0.57 13.30 6.43
CA PHE A 39 -0.79 11.89 6.13
C PHE A 39 -1.80 11.66 5.02
N ALA A 40 -2.72 12.59 4.75
CA ALA A 40 -3.64 12.48 3.62
C ALA A 40 -2.89 12.62 2.29
N LEU A 41 -1.94 13.55 2.21
CA LEU A 41 -1.09 13.72 1.02
C LEU A 41 -0.09 12.57 0.85
N VAL A 42 0.48 12.06 1.94
CA VAL A 42 1.34 10.87 1.88
C VAL A 42 0.55 9.65 1.40
N ALA A 43 -0.65 9.43 1.94
CA ALA A 43 -1.52 8.34 1.52
C ALA A 43 -1.95 8.48 0.05
N HIS A 44 -2.25 9.71 -0.41
CA HIS A 44 -2.57 9.96 -1.81
C HIS A 44 -1.48 9.45 -2.77
N VAL A 45 -0.21 9.68 -2.44
CA VAL A 45 0.92 9.18 -3.24
C VAL A 45 1.10 7.66 -3.07
N ALA A 46 1.03 7.16 -1.84
CA ALA A 46 1.23 5.74 -1.54
C ALA A 46 0.13 4.83 -2.13
N ASN A 47 -1.07 5.36 -2.36
CA ASN A 47 -2.20 4.64 -2.94
C ASN A 47 -2.04 4.27 -4.44
N HIS A 48 -0.90 4.60 -5.05
CA HIS A 48 -0.53 4.15 -6.39
C HIS A 48 0.24 2.82 -6.39
N THR A 49 0.32 2.14 -5.24
CA THR A 49 1.02 0.88 -5.07
C THR A 49 0.13 -0.12 -4.33
N ASP A 50 0.32 -1.40 -4.60
CA ASP A 50 -0.32 -2.50 -3.87
C ASP A 50 0.55 -2.97 -2.69
N LEU A 51 1.87 -2.76 -2.79
CA LEU A 51 2.83 -3.03 -1.71
C LEU A 51 3.90 -1.93 -1.68
N LEU A 52 4.06 -1.32 -0.51
CA LEU A 52 5.00 -0.22 -0.30
C LEU A 52 6.02 -0.54 0.80
N ALA A 53 7.30 -0.62 0.42
CA ALA A 53 8.40 -0.65 1.36
C ALA A 53 8.72 0.76 1.86
N VAL A 54 8.29 1.09 3.08
CA VAL A 54 8.50 2.39 3.74
C VAL A 54 9.87 2.45 4.42
N GLN A 55 10.63 3.51 4.16
CA GLN A 55 11.93 3.78 4.78
C GLN A 55 11.90 5.08 5.60
N GLU A 56 12.87 5.22 6.51
CA GLU A 56 12.93 6.30 7.50
C GLU A 56 11.67 6.39 8.39
N LEU A 57 11.16 5.22 8.79
CA LEU A 57 10.17 5.13 9.85
C LEU A 57 10.83 5.43 11.19
N MET A 58 10.53 6.61 11.74
CA MET A 58 11.09 7.09 13.01
C MET A 58 10.22 6.78 14.22
N ASN A 59 8.93 6.52 14.00
CA ASN A 59 8.01 6.11 15.06
C ASN A 59 7.02 5.08 14.49
N PRO A 60 6.97 3.84 15.01
CA PRO A 60 6.05 2.82 14.54
C PRO A 60 4.57 3.23 14.54
N ALA A 61 4.14 4.10 15.46
CA ALA A 61 2.77 4.62 15.48
C ALA A 61 2.41 5.44 14.21
N ALA A 62 3.41 6.00 13.53
CA ALA A 62 3.22 6.69 12.25
C ALA A 62 2.82 5.72 11.14
N LEU A 63 3.28 4.47 11.19
CA LEU A 63 2.91 3.47 10.21
C LEU A 63 1.42 3.13 10.32
N ARG A 64 0.89 2.99 11.54
CA ARG A 64 -0.55 2.81 11.78
C ARG A 64 -1.38 4.00 11.30
N ARG A 65 -0.88 5.23 11.45
CA ARG A 65 -1.55 6.43 10.92
C ARG A 65 -1.56 6.46 9.39
N LEU A 66 -0.48 6.04 8.75
CA LEU A 66 -0.41 5.91 7.30
C LEU A 66 -1.38 4.84 6.79
N GLU A 67 -1.42 3.67 7.44
CA GLU A 67 -2.37 2.60 7.15
C GLU A 67 -3.82 3.11 7.17
N LEU A 68 -4.26 3.72 8.28
CA LEU A 68 -5.61 4.29 8.38
C LEU A 68 -5.90 5.37 7.31
N SER A 69 -4.88 6.15 6.93
CA SER A 69 -5.02 7.18 5.89
C SER A 69 -5.14 6.57 4.50
N LEU A 70 -4.42 5.47 4.23
CA LEU A 70 -4.51 4.67 3.01
C LEU A 70 -5.88 4.02 2.90
N GLU A 71 -6.36 3.35 3.95
CA GLU A 71 -7.71 2.74 3.97
C GLU A 71 -8.80 3.76 3.67
N LYS A 72 -8.66 4.97 4.26
CA LYS A 72 -9.58 6.07 3.98
C LYS A 72 -9.49 6.58 2.55
N ALA A 73 -8.30 6.63 1.96
CA ALA A 73 -8.07 7.17 0.62
C ALA A 73 -8.42 6.17 -0.50
N SER A 74 -8.19 4.87 -0.27
CA SER A 74 -8.41 3.80 -1.25
C SER A 74 -9.79 3.17 -1.13
N GLY A 75 -10.38 3.14 0.07
CA GLY A 75 -11.57 2.35 0.36
C GLY A 75 -11.30 0.86 0.52
N GLU A 76 -10.03 0.46 0.60
CA GLU A 76 -9.57 -0.93 0.72
C GLU A 76 -8.88 -1.16 2.07
N SER A 77 -8.87 -2.41 2.54
CA SER A 77 -8.15 -2.77 3.75
C SER A 77 -6.64 -2.76 3.52
N TRP A 78 -5.91 -2.18 4.45
CA TRP A 78 -4.45 -2.20 4.47
C TRP A 78 -3.96 -2.94 5.71
N SER A 79 -2.74 -3.44 5.64
CA SER A 79 -2.03 -3.95 6.80
C SER A 79 -0.60 -3.46 6.76
N SER A 80 0.02 -3.34 7.93
CA SER A 80 1.38 -2.85 8.03
C SER A 80 2.24 -3.71 8.95
N MET A 81 3.54 -3.74 8.66
CA MET A 81 4.54 -4.37 9.50
C MET A 81 5.79 -3.48 9.53
N ALA A 82 6.49 -3.51 10.66
CA ALA A 82 7.75 -2.81 10.84
C ALA A 82 8.79 -3.76 11.45
N SER A 83 10.06 -3.57 11.09
CA SER A 83 11.14 -4.14 11.87
C SER A 83 11.18 -3.49 13.26
N HIS A 84 11.96 -4.09 14.16
CA HIS A 84 12.48 -3.33 15.30
C HIS A 84 13.32 -2.14 14.81
N GLU A 85 13.56 -1.16 15.67
CA GLU A 85 14.43 -0.03 15.35
C GLU A 85 15.81 -0.52 14.88
N LEU A 86 16.24 -0.05 13.71
CA LEU A 86 17.53 -0.39 13.12
C LEU A 86 18.38 0.87 13.04
N GLY A 87 19.45 0.94 13.82
CA GLY A 87 20.35 2.09 13.86
C GLY A 87 21.20 2.11 15.11
N ARG A 88 22.34 2.82 15.07
CA ARG A 88 23.22 3.03 16.24
C ARG A 88 23.11 4.44 16.83
N SER A 89 22.32 5.31 16.20
CA SER A 89 22.10 6.69 16.62
C SER A 89 20.66 6.84 17.07
N SER A 90 20.44 7.32 18.29
CA SER A 90 19.17 7.91 18.68
C SER A 90 19.05 9.26 17.96
N TYR A 91 17.98 9.45 17.20
CA TYR A 91 17.64 10.75 16.63
C TYR A 91 16.76 11.55 17.58
#